data_AF-A0A1Y6LHX4-F1
#
_entry.id   AF-A0A1Y6LHX4-F1
#
_cell.length_a   1.000
_cell.length_b   1.000
_cell.length_c   1.000
_cell.angle_alpha   90.00
_cell.angle_beta   90.00
_cell.angle_gamma   90.00
#
_symmetry.space_group_name_H-M   'P 1'
#
loop_
_entity.id
_entity.type
_entity.pdbx_description
1 polymer ?
#
loop_
_entity_poly.entity_id
_entity_poly.type
_entity_poly.pdbx_seq_one_letter_code
_entity_poly.pdbx_strand_id
1 'polypeptide(L)'
;MAQPAKWTTFLKRNIRQARANNNGNYAAALAEVSAGWRVAKAQRTQAQANALQELARSQAEALQEAARNRPEAIEAARLQAEADQEAARVQEEADQEAARIQEEADQRAAQRQENNRRLAELTQTRNAQNAEQAQAIAERAQAIDNDLMGREGDDEVMPTADELRGDTLWKGGLAIGGRGGVNDVSVWVRLDPAGLVRDRAVVKRTTVEKLADWKDGTKWSGDIRDVQNRQNMDYVLHKRLCDVPNGGANFAKLRGYRNFPEDHQYRVIGEYYDADNLEVMMNKYHNEFRHEDTIAPIRKAKVLPAGTPIVPEPVVWRMLEQLLKAVLVMEQGSLDGPVEGWQQVVHRDLKPDNVFLATTTDSIYPNVKLSDFEFAVETSTTDGFNPQVLRRDDAGNACWRPMELRTDDQQKAILDKEKEDTGQEYRSLIDEQILAAANLWGVGAIIYELMHSDVSFERPYYTKPNDPMWVKWNPSIENSYSTALVDIVKTCLMHEPAQRGTAREKLDIVDRAIDDDEKADRLRLARDGAAADEDGPHAAFKYPEPDERYAMGAEYFKAEREAKSARDQAEKNRQSTAELAALTKKYMPPAAQE
;
A
#
# COMPACT_ATOMS: atom_id res chain seq x y z
N MET A 1 -26.59 39.12 35.77
CA MET A 1 -26.48 38.06 36.81
C MET A 1 -27.53 37.01 36.45
N ALA A 2 -27.27 35.73 36.17
CA ALA A 2 -26.47 34.71 36.85
C ALA A 2 -25.63 33.85 35.87
N GLN A 3 -24.56 33.22 36.36
CA GLN A 3 -23.61 32.41 35.55
C GLN A 3 -24.18 31.04 35.09
N PRO A 4 -23.88 30.57 33.87
CA PRO A 4 -24.29 29.25 33.36
C PRO A 4 -23.28 28.13 33.70
N ALA A 5 -22.50 28.26 34.77
CA ALA A 5 -21.51 27.24 35.17
C ALA A 5 -22.14 25.90 35.62
N LYS A 6 -23.46 25.86 35.85
CA LYS A 6 -24.17 24.63 36.27
C LYS A 6 -24.64 23.74 35.09
N TRP A 7 -24.71 24.26 33.86
CA TRP A 7 -25.28 23.51 32.72
C TRP A 7 -24.33 22.43 32.17
N THR A 8 -23.04 22.73 32.12
CA THR A 8 -21.99 21.82 31.60
C THR A 8 -21.76 20.60 32.49
N THR A 9 -21.98 20.72 33.80
CA THR A 9 -21.79 19.62 34.76
C THR A 9 -22.98 18.66 34.77
N PHE A 10 -24.21 19.17 34.58
CA PHE A 10 -25.42 18.35 34.41
C PHE A 10 -25.36 17.56 33.08
N LEU A 11 -24.86 18.19 32.00
CA LEU A 11 -24.73 17.57 30.67
C LEU A 11 -23.72 16.41 30.63
N LYS A 12 -22.53 16.59 31.25
CA LYS A 12 -21.50 15.54 31.30
C LYS A 12 -21.96 14.29 32.07
N ARG A 13 -22.85 14.46 33.06
CA ARG A 13 -23.42 13.35 33.84
C ARG A 13 -24.46 12.56 33.04
N ASN A 14 -25.36 13.24 32.34
CA ASN A 14 -26.40 12.58 31.52
C ASN A 14 -25.82 11.84 30.30
N ILE A 15 -24.80 12.39 29.64
CA ILE A 15 -24.14 11.73 28.50
C ILE A 15 -23.38 10.48 28.95
N ARG A 16 -22.75 10.51 30.14
CA ARG A 16 -22.10 9.32 30.72
C ARG A 16 -23.09 8.25 31.16
N GLN A 17 -24.25 8.63 31.72
CA GLN A 17 -25.31 7.68 32.08
C GLN A 17 -26.01 7.06 30.86
N ALA A 18 -26.19 7.80 29.77
CA ALA A 18 -26.77 7.28 28.52
C ALA A 18 -25.83 6.28 27.81
N ARG A 19 -24.50 6.50 27.89
CA ARG A 19 -23.49 5.60 27.30
C ARG A 19 -23.35 4.28 28.08
N ALA A 20 -23.62 4.28 29.38
CA ALA A 20 -23.54 3.09 30.23
C ALA A 20 -24.75 2.14 30.11
N ASN A 21 -25.92 2.63 29.66
CA ASN A 21 -27.18 1.87 29.70
C ASN A 21 -27.64 1.29 28.34
N ASN A 22 -26.81 1.35 27.29
CA ASN A 22 -27.02 0.77 25.95
C ASN A 22 -28.47 0.81 25.41
N ASN A 23 -29.19 1.92 25.61
CA ASN A 23 -30.51 2.14 25.03
C ASN A 23 -30.37 3.17 23.91
N GLY A 24 -30.86 2.83 22.71
CA GLY A 24 -30.66 3.52 21.42
C GLY A 24 -31.17 4.96 21.27
N ASN A 25 -31.04 5.80 22.30
CA ASN A 25 -31.55 7.17 22.35
C ASN A 25 -30.45 8.25 22.18
N TYR A 26 -29.25 7.85 21.73
CA TYR A 26 -28.11 8.75 21.56
C TYR A 26 -28.34 9.80 20.46
N ALA A 27 -29.01 9.41 19.36
CA ALA A 27 -29.35 10.32 18.26
C ALA A 27 -30.36 11.40 18.69
N ALA A 28 -31.33 11.06 19.54
CA ALA A 28 -32.30 12.02 20.06
C ALA A 28 -31.64 13.03 21.01
N ALA A 29 -30.74 12.58 21.89
CA ALA A 29 -29.98 13.47 22.76
C ALA A 29 -29.06 14.42 21.98
N LEU A 30 -28.45 13.97 20.87
CA LEU A 30 -27.62 14.79 19.99
C LEU A 30 -28.44 15.82 19.19
N ALA A 31 -29.64 15.46 18.77
CA ALA A 31 -30.57 16.37 18.11
C ALA A 31 -31.04 17.49 19.05
N GLU A 32 -31.33 17.15 20.31
CA GLU A 32 -31.73 18.11 21.34
C GLU A 32 -30.58 19.07 21.71
N VAL A 33 -29.34 18.57 21.79
CA VAL A 33 -28.14 19.39 21.99
C VAL A 33 -27.88 20.33 20.81
N SER A 34 -28.07 19.84 19.58
CA SER A 34 -27.93 20.66 18.36
C SER A 34 -29.00 21.75 18.29
N ALA A 35 -30.24 21.45 18.69
CA ALA A 35 -31.30 22.45 18.80
C ALA A 35 -30.99 23.50 19.87
N GLY A 36 -30.50 23.10 21.05
CA GLY A 36 -30.07 24.01 22.11
C GLY A 36 -28.92 24.94 21.68
N TRP A 37 -27.99 24.45 20.87
CA TRP A 37 -26.91 25.26 20.30
C TRP A 37 -27.42 26.29 19.28
N ARG A 38 -28.41 25.94 18.44
CA ARG A 38 -29.04 26.89 17.52
C ARG A 38 -29.76 28.01 18.27
N VAL A 39 -30.48 27.67 19.34
CA VAL A 39 -31.18 28.66 20.18
C VAL A 39 -30.19 29.56 20.92
N ALA A 40 -29.13 29.01 21.51
CA ALA A 40 -28.10 29.79 22.19
C ALA A 40 -27.31 30.71 21.23
N LYS A 41 -27.07 30.25 19.99
CA LYS A 41 -26.45 31.06 18.93
C LYS A 41 -27.38 32.20 18.51
N ALA A 42 -28.66 31.91 18.27
CA ALA A 42 -29.67 32.92 17.94
C ALA A 42 -29.83 33.97 19.05
N GLN A 43 -29.83 33.56 20.33
CA GLN A 43 -29.90 34.49 21.46
C GLN A 43 -28.64 35.36 21.59
N ARG A 44 -27.46 34.84 21.26
CA ARG A 44 -26.21 35.64 21.18
C ARG A 44 -26.25 36.66 20.07
N THR A 45 -26.73 36.27 18.89
CA THR A 45 -26.88 37.16 17.74
C THR A 45 -27.91 38.26 18.04
N GLN A 46 -29.02 37.91 18.70
CA GLN A 46 -30.03 38.90 19.14
C GLN A 46 -29.49 39.84 20.23
N ALA A 47 -28.70 39.33 21.19
CA ALA A 47 -28.08 40.17 22.22
C ALA A 47 -27.04 41.13 21.63
N GLN A 48 -26.28 40.70 20.62
CA GLN A 48 -25.38 41.58 19.86
C GLN A 48 -26.15 42.64 19.05
N ALA A 49 -27.27 42.26 18.41
CA ALA A 49 -28.12 43.19 17.69
C ALA A 49 -28.75 44.24 18.63
N ASN A 50 -29.25 43.83 19.80
CA ASN A 50 -29.80 44.75 20.79
C ASN A 50 -28.74 45.69 21.38
N ALA A 51 -27.51 45.20 21.59
CA ALA A 51 -26.40 46.05 22.07
C ALA A 51 -25.96 47.09 21.02
N LEU A 52 -25.99 46.72 19.72
CA LEU A 52 -25.76 47.66 18.62
C LEU A 52 -26.89 48.69 18.51
N GLN A 53 -28.13 48.30 18.77
CA GLN A 53 -29.28 49.21 18.80
C GLN A 53 -29.21 50.20 19.99
N GLU A 54 -28.82 49.75 21.19
CA GLU A 54 -28.61 50.66 22.33
C GLU A 54 -27.44 51.61 22.10
N LEU A 55 -26.36 51.15 21.47
CA LEU A 55 -25.23 52.00 21.10
C LEU A 55 -25.66 53.08 20.09
N ALA A 56 -26.40 52.71 19.05
CA ALA A 56 -26.95 53.64 18.07
C ALA A 56 -27.92 54.65 18.70
N ARG A 57 -28.76 54.21 19.64
CA ARG A 57 -29.66 55.10 20.39
C ARG A 57 -28.90 56.08 21.28
N SER A 58 -27.86 55.62 21.98
CA SER A 58 -27.00 56.50 22.82
C SER A 58 -26.24 57.54 21.98
N GLN A 59 -25.83 57.18 20.77
CA GLN A 59 -25.19 58.10 19.82
C GLN A 59 -26.19 59.12 19.26
N ALA A 60 -27.43 58.71 18.98
CA ALA A 60 -28.50 59.60 18.55
C ALA A 60 -28.93 60.60 19.65
N GLU A 61 -29.02 60.16 20.91
CA GLU A 61 -29.32 61.04 22.05
C GLU A 61 -28.18 62.06 22.29
N ALA A 62 -26.91 61.65 22.15
CA ALA A 62 -25.76 62.56 22.24
C ALA A 62 -25.72 63.61 21.11
N LEU A 63 -26.14 63.24 19.89
CA LEU A 63 -26.26 64.16 18.76
C LEU A 63 -27.45 65.13 18.91
N GLN A 64 -28.57 64.69 19.49
CA GLN A 64 -29.72 65.55 19.82
C GLN A 64 -29.38 66.60 20.90
N GLU A 65 -28.55 66.24 21.88
CA GLU A 65 -28.11 67.16 22.93
C GLU A 65 -27.10 68.18 22.39
N ALA A 66 -26.26 67.80 21.43
CA ALA A 66 -25.40 68.72 20.68
C ALA A 66 -26.19 69.71 19.80
N ALA A 67 -27.33 69.28 19.22
CA ALA A 67 -28.17 70.10 18.34
C ALA A 67 -28.97 71.21 19.06
N ARG A 68 -29.01 71.25 20.40
CA ARG A 68 -29.77 72.25 21.16
C ARG A 68 -29.12 73.65 21.22
N ASN A 69 -27.88 73.82 20.78
CA ASN A 69 -27.16 75.10 20.85
C ASN A 69 -26.74 75.64 19.47
N ARG A 70 -27.63 76.46 18.87
CA ARG A 70 -27.37 77.49 17.82
C ARG A 70 -27.14 77.00 16.35
N PRO A 71 -27.19 77.91 15.35
CA PRO A 71 -28.08 77.82 14.18
C PRO A 71 -27.46 77.06 12.97
N GLU A 72 -27.28 75.76 13.11
CA GLU A 72 -26.83 74.85 12.03
C GLU A 72 -27.90 73.79 11.68
N ALA A 73 -29.16 74.03 12.07
CA ALA A 73 -30.24 73.03 12.00
C ALA A 73 -30.66 72.63 10.57
N ILE A 74 -30.39 73.44 9.55
CA ILE A 74 -30.74 73.12 8.16
C ILE A 74 -29.68 72.21 7.52
N GLU A 75 -28.41 72.41 7.84
CA GLU A 75 -27.30 71.59 7.30
C GLU A 75 -27.22 70.23 8.01
N ALA A 76 -27.47 70.20 9.33
CA ALA A 76 -27.62 68.97 10.08
C ALA A 76 -28.82 68.13 9.61
N ALA A 77 -29.96 68.75 9.28
CA ALA A 77 -31.11 68.04 8.72
C ALA A 77 -30.84 67.47 7.32
N ARG A 78 -30.04 68.16 6.49
CA ARG A 78 -29.63 67.65 5.18
C ARG A 78 -28.68 66.46 5.30
N LEU A 79 -27.68 66.56 6.18
CA LEU A 79 -26.74 65.47 6.44
C LEU A 79 -27.43 64.25 7.06
N GLN A 80 -28.43 64.45 7.92
CA GLN A 80 -29.24 63.36 8.45
C GLN A 80 -30.06 62.67 7.35
N ALA A 81 -30.68 63.45 6.44
CA ALA A 81 -31.43 62.88 5.32
C ALA A 81 -30.53 62.10 4.34
N GLU A 82 -29.31 62.58 4.08
CA GLU A 82 -28.31 61.85 3.29
C GLU A 82 -27.84 60.57 3.99
N ALA A 83 -27.61 60.61 5.30
CA ALA A 83 -27.23 59.44 6.10
C ALA A 83 -28.36 58.38 6.14
N ASP A 84 -29.61 58.81 6.26
CA ASP A 84 -30.77 57.90 6.26
C ASP A 84 -30.99 57.25 4.88
N GLN A 85 -30.75 57.99 3.79
CA GLN A 85 -30.77 57.43 2.43
C GLN A 85 -29.64 56.41 2.21
N GLU A 86 -28.44 56.71 2.69
CA GLU A 86 -27.30 55.80 2.57
C GLU A 86 -27.51 54.53 3.41
N ALA A 87 -28.04 54.66 4.63
CA ALA A 87 -28.38 53.53 5.49
C ALA A 87 -29.46 52.64 4.86
N ALA A 88 -30.46 53.23 4.20
CA ALA A 88 -31.49 52.48 3.48
C ALA A 88 -30.88 51.70 2.29
N ARG A 89 -29.95 52.31 1.54
CA ARG A 89 -29.25 51.64 0.43
C ARG A 89 -28.40 50.46 0.90
N VAL A 90 -27.64 50.64 1.99
CA VAL A 90 -26.80 49.57 2.57
C VAL A 90 -27.64 48.42 3.10
N GLN A 91 -28.81 48.71 3.69
CA GLN A 91 -29.73 47.66 4.14
C GLN A 91 -30.32 46.87 2.96
N GLU A 92 -30.68 47.55 1.88
CA GLU A 92 -31.19 46.91 0.66
C GLU A 92 -30.13 46.01 0.00
N GLU A 93 -28.87 46.46 -0.07
CA GLU A 93 -27.74 45.64 -0.54
C GLU A 93 -27.50 44.41 0.35
N ALA A 94 -27.61 44.56 1.67
CA ALA A 94 -27.46 43.45 2.61
C ALA A 94 -28.58 42.41 2.47
N ASP A 95 -29.82 42.84 2.24
CA ASP A 95 -30.96 41.95 2.03
C ASP A 95 -30.87 41.21 0.69
N GLN A 96 -30.37 41.87 -0.36
CA GLN A 96 -30.10 41.24 -1.66
C GLN A 96 -28.98 40.20 -1.57
N GLU A 97 -27.91 40.48 -0.83
CA GLU A 97 -26.81 39.55 -0.62
C GLU A 97 -27.24 38.33 0.21
N ALA A 98 -28.06 38.54 1.25
CA ALA A 98 -28.62 37.45 2.05
C ALA A 98 -29.52 36.52 1.22
N ALA A 99 -30.34 37.08 0.32
CA ALA A 99 -31.16 36.30 -0.61
C ALA A 99 -30.31 35.46 -1.56
N ARG A 100 -29.21 36.04 -2.11
CA ARG A 100 -28.27 35.33 -2.99
C ARG A 100 -27.58 34.15 -2.28
N ILE A 101 -27.14 34.35 -1.04
CA ILE A 101 -26.50 33.29 -0.24
C ILE A 101 -27.49 32.14 0.05
N GLN A 102 -28.76 32.46 0.31
CA GLN A 102 -29.79 31.46 0.54
C GLN A 102 -30.08 30.65 -0.75
N GLU A 103 -30.17 31.30 -1.90
CA GLU A 103 -30.36 30.63 -3.18
C GLU A 103 -29.18 29.70 -3.54
N GLU A 104 -27.94 30.13 -3.31
CA GLU A 104 -26.76 29.27 -3.49
C GLU A 104 -26.77 28.07 -2.54
N ALA A 105 -27.25 28.23 -1.30
CA ALA A 105 -27.36 27.14 -0.35
C ALA A 105 -28.38 26.09 -0.80
N ASP A 106 -29.52 26.53 -1.35
CA ASP A 106 -30.58 25.66 -1.85
C ASP A 106 -30.14 24.93 -3.13
N GLN A 107 -29.43 25.60 -4.04
CA GLN A 107 -28.81 24.97 -5.21
C GLN A 107 -27.78 23.89 -4.80
N ARG A 108 -26.95 24.15 -3.79
CA ARG A 108 -25.98 23.17 -3.25
C ARG A 108 -26.66 22.00 -2.54
N ALA A 109 -27.85 22.19 -1.98
CA ALA A 109 -28.64 21.11 -1.38
C ALA A 109 -29.24 20.20 -2.46
N ALA A 110 -29.80 20.79 -3.53
CA ALA A 110 -30.32 20.06 -4.68
C ALA A 110 -29.22 19.26 -5.40
N GLN A 111 -28.04 19.86 -5.62
CA GLN A 111 -26.91 19.17 -6.25
C GLN A 111 -26.42 17.98 -5.41
N ARG A 112 -26.47 18.07 -4.07
CA ARG A 112 -26.12 16.95 -3.19
C ARG A 112 -27.10 15.79 -3.29
N GLN A 113 -28.39 16.07 -3.39
CA GLN A 113 -29.40 15.02 -3.57
C GLN A 113 -29.21 14.28 -4.91
N GLU A 114 -28.94 15.02 -5.99
CA GLU A 114 -28.67 14.44 -7.30
C GLU A 114 -27.38 13.60 -7.32
N ASN A 115 -26.30 14.08 -6.68
CA ASN A 115 -25.06 13.33 -6.56
C ASN A 115 -25.24 12.03 -5.77
N ASN A 116 -26.01 12.06 -4.67
CA ASN A 116 -26.33 10.87 -3.88
C ASN A 116 -27.15 9.85 -4.67
N ARG A 117 -28.09 10.32 -5.50
CA ARG A 117 -28.86 9.45 -6.40
C ARG A 117 -27.97 8.76 -7.43
N ARG A 118 -27.08 9.51 -8.09
CA ARG A 118 -26.11 8.94 -9.05
C ARG A 118 -25.16 7.95 -8.38
N LEU A 119 -24.75 8.21 -7.14
CA LEU A 119 -23.92 7.29 -6.38
C LEU A 119 -24.65 5.97 -6.07
N ALA A 120 -25.94 6.02 -5.75
CA ALA A 120 -26.76 4.83 -5.56
C ALA A 120 -26.90 4.02 -6.86
N GLU A 121 -27.13 4.68 -8.00
CA GLU A 121 -27.22 4.04 -9.32
C GLU A 121 -25.87 3.41 -9.74
N LEU A 122 -24.74 4.09 -9.48
CA LEU A 122 -23.39 3.56 -9.71
C LEU A 122 -23.08 2.37 -8.81
N THR A 123 -23.47 2.42 -7.54
CA THR A 123 -23.26 1.33 -6.58
C THR A 123 -24.05 0.09 -6.99
N GLN A 124 -25.28 0.28 -7.42
CA GLN A 124 -26.13 -0.81 -7.90
C GLN A 124 -25.55 -1.44 -9.19
N THR A 125 -25.03 -0.62 -10.10
CA THR A 125 -24.36 -1.09 -11.31
C THR A 125 -23.06 -1.84 -11.00
N ARG A 126 -22.27 -1.34 -10.05
CA ARG A 126 -21.01 -1.97 -9.61
C ARG A 126 -21.26 -3.29 -8.89
N ASN A 127 -22.30 -3.37 -8.07
CA ASN A 127 -22.70 -4.61 -7.42
C ASN A 127 -23.18 -5.65 -8.44
N ALA A 128 -23.91 -5.23 -9.49
CA ALA A 128 -24.29 -6.10 -10.59
C ALA A 128 -23.05 -6.60 -11.37
N GLN A 129 -22.09 -5.72 -11.67
CA GLN A 129 -20.82 -6.09 -12.33
C GLN A 129 -19.97 -7.02 -11.46
N ASN A 130 -19.90 -6.79 -10.15
CA ASN A 130 -19.19 -7.65 -9.21
C ASN A 130 -19.88 -9.02 -9.08
N ALA A 131 -21.21 -9.08 -9.12
CA ALA A 131 -21.96 -10.33 -9.13
C ALA A 131 -21.75 -11.10 -10.44
N GLU A 132 -21.72 -10.40 -11.58
CA GLU A 132 -21.42 -10.99 -12.89
C GLU A 132 -19.96 -11.48 -12.97
N GLN A 133 -18.99 -10.73 -12.41
CA GLN A 133 -17.61 -11.20 -12.26
C GLN A 133 -17.49 -12.38 -11.31
N ALA A 134 -18.17 -12.38 -10.17
CA ALA A 134 -18.18 -13.50 -9.24
C ALA A 134 -18.79 -14.75 -9.89
N GLN A 135 -19.85 -14.58 -10.67
CA GLN A 135 -20.46 -15.65 -11.45
C GLN A 135 -19.53 -16.14 -12.56
N ALA A 136 -18.84 -15.26 -13.29
CA ALA A 136 -17.85 -15.64 -14.30
C ALA A 136 -16.64 -16.35 -13.67
N ILE A 137 -16.21 -15.95 -12.46
CA ILE A 137 -15.17 -16.64 -11.68
C ILE A 137 -15.67 -18.02 -11.24
N ALA A 138 -16.92 -18.14 -10.79
CA ALA A 138 -17.53 -19.41 -10.40
C ALA A 138 -17.71 -20.37 -11.60
N GLU A 139 -18.17 -19.86 -12.74
CA GLU A 139 -18.30 -20.62 -14.00
C GLU A 139 -16.92 -21.03 -14.53
N ARG A 140 -15.91 -20.17 -14.39
CA ARG A 140 -14.52 -20.51 -14.73
C ARG A 140 -13.92 -21.53 -13.75
N ALA A 141 -14.23 -21.44 -12.46
CA ALA A 141 -13.85 -22.44 -11.46
C ALA A 141 -14.51 -23.80 -11.75
N GLN A 142 -15.78 -23.81 -12.18
CA GLN A 142 -16.50 -25.02 -12.56
C GLN A 142 -16.03 -25.59 -13.91
N ALA A 143 -15.61 -24.74 -14.85
CA ALA A 143 -14.94 -25.17 -16.08
C ALA A 143 -13.54 -25.75 -15.80
N ILE A 144 -12.82 -25.18 -14.84
CA ILE A 144 -11.53 -25.70 -14.32
C ILE A 144 -11.74 -27.06 -13.63
N ASP A 145 -12.81 -27.23 -12.85
CA ASP A 145 -13.17 -28.49 -12.18
C ASP A 145 -13.48 -29.61 -13.19
N ASN A 146 -14.17 -29.28 -14.28
CA ASN A 146 -14.43 -30.20 -15.39
C ASN A 146 -13.16 -30.56 -16.19
N ASP A 147 -12.18 -29.65 -16.31
CA ASP A 147 -10.87 -29.91 -16.97
C ASP A 147 -9.94 -30.74 -16.05
N LEU A 148 -9.98 -30.51 -14.73
CA LEU A 148 -9.27 -31.28 -13.68
C LEU A 148 -9.74 -32.74 -13.61
N MET A 149 -11.04 -32.98 -13.73
CA MET A 149 -11.63 -34.32 -13.68
C MET A 149 -11.61 -35.04 -15.04
N GLY A 150 -11.34 -34.32 -16.13
CA GLY A 150 -11.32 -34.83 -17.50
C GLY A 150 -9.94 -35.23 -18.02
N ARG A 151 -8.84 -34.82 -17.38
CA ARG A 151 -7.47 -35.16 -17.80
C ARG A 151 -6.93 -36.37 -17.03
N GLU A 152 -7.47 -37.55 -17.33
CA GLU A 152 -6.67 -38.78 -17.23
C GLU A 152 -5.64 -38.76 -18.37
N GLY A 153 -4.45 -38.21 -18.13
CA GLY A 153 -3.39 -38.18 -19.13
C GLY A 153 -2.51 -36.95 -19.03
N ASP A 154 -1.54 -37.00 -18.12
CA ASP A 154 -0.11 -36.81 -18.42
C ASP A 154 0.59 -36.56 -17.08
N ASP A 155 1.29 -37.59 -16.60
CA ASP A 155 2.23 -37.51 -15.50
C ASP A 155 3.39 -36.56 -15.88
N GLU A 156 3.20 -35.24 -15.76
CA GLU A 156 4.30 -34.28 -15.88
C GLU A 156 5.23 -34.45 -14.66
N VAL A 157 6.25 -35.30 -14.83
CA VAL A 157 7.32 -35.49 -13.88
C VAL A 157 8.12 -34.18 -13.77
N MET A 158 8.35 -33.70 -12.55
CA MET A 158 9.39 -32.71 -12.24
C MET A 158 10.72 -33.44 -11.92
N PRO A 159 11.72 -33.49 -12.83
CA PRO A 159 13.07 -33.86 -12.44
C PRO A 159 14.09 -32.74 -12.70
N THR A 160 15.30 -32.77 -12.15
CA THR A 160 15.68 -32.41 -10.76
C THR A 160 16.93 -31.49 -10.85
N ALA A 161 17.57 -31.10 -9.73
CA ALA A 161 19.01 -30.78 -9.78
C ALA A 161 19.90 -32.02 -9.52
N ASP A 162 19.32 -33.16 -9.09
CA ASP A 162 19.71 -34.53 -9.53
C ASP A 162 18.84 -35.62 -8.88
N GLU A 163 18.10 -35.31 -7.81
CA GLU A 163 16.98 -36.10 -7.30
C GLU A 163 16.39 -35.27 -6.13
N LEU A 164 15.08 -35.00 -6.07
CA LEU A 164 14.43 -34.49 -4.85
C LEU A 164 14.27 -35.65 -3.85
N ARG A 165 15.41 -36.32 -3.57
CA ARG A 165 15.61 -37.68 -3.04
C ARG A 165 14.56 -38.11 -2.00
N GLY A 166 13.68 -39.02 -2.43
CA GLY A 166 12.77 -39.79 -1.60
C GLY A 166 11.36 -39.87 -2.20
N ASP A 167 10.85 -41.11 -2.37
CA ASP A 167 9.55 -41.64 -2.83
C ASP A 167 8.28 -40.73 -2.74
N THR A 168 8.33 -39.48 -3.20
CA THR A 168 7.26 -38.50 -3.04
C THR A 168 7.04 -37.71 -4.34
N LEU A 169 5.80 -37.73 -4.83
CA LEU A 169 5.36 -37.05 -6.04
C LEU A 169 5.18 -35.55 -5.77
N TRP A 170 5.93 -34.71 -6.50
CA TRP A 170 5.58 -33.30 -6.65
C TRP A 170 4.36 -33.20 -7.56
N LYS A 171 3.33 -32.49 -7.10
CA LYS A 171 2.12 -32.19 -7.89
C LYS A 171 1.99 -30.68 -7.99
N GLY A 172 1.62 -30.16 -9.16
CA GLY A 172 1.61 -28.72 -9.34
C GLY A 172 1.34 -28.29 -10.78
N GLY A 173 1.72 -27.04 -11.07
CA GLY A 173 1.42 -26.37 -12.34
C GLY A 173 0.29 -25.35 -12.23
N LEU A 174 -0.15 -25.00 -11.01
CA LEU A 174 -1.15 -23.96 -10.80
C LEU A 174 -0.53 -22.60 -11.11
N ALA A 175 -0.92 -22.00 -12.22
CA ALA A 175 -0.52 -20.66 -12.60
C ALA A 175 -1.02 -19.65 -11.55
N ILE A 176 -0.10 -18.93 -10.92
CA ILE A 176 -0.38 -17.90 -9.91
C ILE A 176 -0.05 -16.49 -10.41
N GLY A 177 0.52 -16.39 -11.60
CA GLY A 177 0.88 -15.11 -12.21
C GLY A 177 1.69 -15.30 -13.48
N GLY A 178 1.93 -14.19 -14.17
CA GLY A 178 2.63 -14.19 -15.45
C GLY A 178 1.82 -13.54 -16.58
N ARG A 179 2.51 -12.92 -17.54
CA ARG A 179 1.88 -12.42 -18.76
C ARG A 179 1.83 -13.60 -19.74
N GLY A 180 0.65 -14.20 -19.87
CA GLY A 180 0.40 -15.44 -20.62
C GLY A 180 1.30 -15.60 -21.85
N GLY A 181 2.22 -16.56 -21.79
CA GLY A 181 3.10 -17.00 -22.88
C GLY A 181 4.60 -16.72 -22.69
N VAL A 182 4.97 -15.58 -22.09
CA VAL A 182 6.39 -15.16 -22.01
C VAL A 182 7.00 -15.51 -20.65
N ASN A 183 6.33 -15.10 -19.58
CA ASN A 183 6.71 -15.42 -18.21
C ASN A 183 5.49 -16.04 -17.54
N ASP A 184 5.63 -17.29 -17.12
CA ASP A 184 4.59 -18.06 -16.41
C ASP A 184 5.12 -18.49 -15.05
N VAL A 185 4.34 -18.24 -14.00
CA VAL A 185 4.72 -18.55 -12.63
C VAL A 185 3.72 -19.54 -12.07
N SER A 186 4.21 -20.71 -11.67
CA SER A 186 3.38 -21.79 -11.13
C SER A 186 3.83 -22.24 -9.75
N VAL A 187 2.87 -22.66 -8.92
CA VAL A 187 3.15 -23.29 -7.63
C VAL A 187 3.13 -24.80 -7.76
N TRP A 188 4.08 -25.43 -7.08
CA TRP A 188 4.24 -26.87 -6.96
C TRP A 188 4.26 -27.26 -5.49
N VAL A 189 3.61 -28.36 -5.15
CA VAL A 189 3.54 -28.89 -3.79
C VAL A 189 4.10 -30.30 -3.75
N ARG A 190 4.85 -30.58 -2.68
CA ARG A 190 5.28 -31.94 -2.35
C ARG A 190 4.31 -32.50 -1.33
N LEU A 191 3.73 -33.66 -1.62
CA LEU A 191 2.80 -34.33 -0.72
C LEU A 191 3.48 -35.51 -0.01
N ASP A 192 3.08 -35.80 1.23
CA ASP A 192 3.37 -37.08 1.86
C ASP A 192 2.38 -38.18 1.42
N PRO A 193 2.61 -39.45 1.79
CA PRO A 193 1.68 -40.54 1.45
C PRO A 193 0.25 -40.38 1.98
N ALA A 194 0.03 -39.49 2.97
CA ALA A 194 -1.30 -39.17 3.49
C ALA A 194 -1.97 -37.99 2.76
N GLY A 195 -1.33 -37.44 1.72
CA GLY A 195 -1.83 -36.31 0.93
C GLY A 195 -1.58 -34.94 1.55
N LEU A 196 -0.77 -34.82 2.61
CA LEU A 196 -0.48 -33.54 3.26
C LEU A 196 0.70 -32.83 2.59
N VAL A 197 0.60 -31.51 2.44
CA VAL A 197 1.68 -30.67 1.89
C VAL A 197 2.87 -30.64 2.84
N ARG A 198 4.02 -31.15 2.37
CA ARG A 198 5.31 -31.15 3.07
C ARG A 198 6.24 -30.04 2.60
N ASP A 199 6.08 -29.59 1.37
CA ASP A 199 6.92 -28.55 0.78
C ASP A 199 6.18 -27.82 -0.33
N ARG A 200 6.60 -26.59 -0.61
CA ARG A 200 6.10 -25.74 -1.70
C ARG A 200 7.27 -25.14 -2.46
N ALA A 201 7.16 -25.13 -3.78
CA ALA A 201 8.11 -24.48 -4.68
C ALA A 201 7.36 -23.59 -5.66
N VAL A 202 8.01 -22.49 -6.04
CA VAL A 202 7.57 -21.63 -7.13
C VAL A 202 8.45 -21.90 -8.33
N VAL A 203 7.84 -22.05 -9.50
CA VAL A 203 8.52 -22.26 -10.77
C VAL A 203 8.20 -21.10 -11.67
N LYS A 204 9.18 -20.23 -11.90
CA LYS A 204 9.14 -19.19 -12.93
C LYS A 204 9.67 -19.81 -14.22
N ARG A 205 8.82 -19.89 -15.25
CA ARG A 205 9.19 -20.28 -16.61
C ARG A 205 9.26 -19.02 -17.46
N THR A 206 10.36 -18.87 -18.18
CA THR A 206 10.59 -17.74 -19.08
C THR A 206 10.89 -18.25 -20.48
N THR A 207 10.14 -17.74 -21.45
CA THR A 207 10.36 -17.90 -22.89
C THR A 207 11.20 -16.74 -23.39
N VAL A 208 12.36 -17.04 -23.96
CA VAL A 208 13.23 -16.02 -24.55
C VAL A 208 12.73 -15.71 -25.97
N GLU A 209 11.98 -14.62 -26.10
CA GLU A 209 11.31 -14.26 -27.36
C GLU A 209 12.29 -13.98 -28.51
N LYS A 210 13.42 -13.33 -28.20
CA LYS A 210 14.43 -12.99 -29.20
C LYS A 210 15.53 -14.06 -29.21
N LEU A 211 15.68 -14.74 -30.33
CA LEU A 211 16.76 -15.70 -30.53
C LEU A 211 18.17 -15.10 -30.31
N ALA A 212 18.33 -13.79 -30.54
CA ALA A 212 19.56 -13.08 -30.24
C ALA A 212 19.91 -13.14 -28.75
N ASP A 213 18.93 -12.93 -27.86
CA ASP A 213 19.10 -12.96 -26.41
C ASP A 213 19.39 -14.39 -25.91
N TRP A 214 18.86 -15.41 -26.59
CA TRP A 214 19.21 -16.82 -26.32
C TRP A 214 20.68 -17.14 -26.68
N LYS A 215 21.32 -16.34 -27.54
CA LYS A 215 22.72 -16.52 -27.96
C LYS A 215 23.65 -15.47 -27.38
N ASP A 216 23.12 -14.55 -26.59
CA ASP A 216 23.85 -13.43 -26.03
C ASP A 216 24.66 -13.86 -24.80
N GLY A 217 25.98 -13.81 -24.90
CA GLY A 217 26.90 -14.13 -23.81
C GLY A 217 26.77 -13.21 -22.59
N THR A 218 26.04 -12.09 -22.68
CA THR A 218 25.75 -11.22 -21.54
C THR A 218 24.51 -11.66 -20.75
N LYS A 219 23.66 -12.53 -21.31
CA LYS A 219 22.44 -13.05 -20.67
C LYS A 219 22.63 -14.45 -20.06
N TRP A 220 23.78 -15.08 -20.33
CA TRP A 220 24.09 -16.44 -19.90
C TRP A 220 25.54 -16.53 -19.38
N SER A 221 25.74 -17.29 -18.32
CA SER A 221 27.03 -17.69 -17.77
C SER A 221 27.37 -19.14 -18.14
N GLY A 222 28.66 -19.44 -18.26
CA GLY A 222 29.18 -20.72 -18.74
C GLY A 222 29.46 -20.73 -20.25
N ASP A 223 29.68 -21.92 -20.82
CA ASP A 223 29.85 -22.05 -22.27
C ASP A 223 28.52 -21.79 -22.97
N ILE A 224 28.42 -20.69 -23.72
CA ILE A 224 27.19 -20.30 -24.44
C ILE A 224 26.71 -21.39 -25.42
N ARG A 225 27.61 -22.28 -25.87
CA ARG A 225 27.31 -23.41 -26.77
C ARG A 225 26.71 -24.60 -26.02
N ASP A 226 26.95 -24.72 -24.72
CA ASP A 226 26.30 -25.71 -23.86
C ASP A 226 24.92 -25.21 -23.43
N VAL A 227 23.99 -25.19 -24.38
CA VAL A 227 22.62 -24.68 -24.17
C VAL A 227 21.86 -25.44 -23.08
N GLN A 228 22.28 -26.66 -22.75
CA GLN A 228 21.66 -27.48 -21.73
C GLN A 228 22.06 -27.03 -20.32
N ASN A 229 23.34 -26.75 -20.09
CA ASN A 229 23.88 -26.53 -18.75
C ASN A 229 24.26 -25.08 -18.44
N ARG A 230 24.39 -24.21 -19.44
CA ARG A 230 24.63 -22.77 -19.20
C ARG A 230 23.54 -22.17 -18.31
N GLN A 231 23.91 -21.18 -17.52
CA GLN A 231 23.02 -20.57 -16.51
C GLN A 231 22.57 -19.20 -16.99
N ASN A 232 21.29 -18.89 -16.89
CA ASN A 232 20.83 -17.53 -17.18
C ASN A 232 21.26 -16.57 -16.07
N MET A 233 21.49 -15.29 -16.41
CA MET A 233 21.97 -14.32 -15.43
C MET A 233 20.98 -14.01 -14.30
N ASP A 234 19.66 -14.20 -14.52
CA ASP A 234 18.64 -14.14 -13.46
C ASP A 234 18.98 -15.13 -12.33
N TYR A 235 19.23 -16.41 -12.67
CA TYR A 235 19.63 -17.42 -11.68
C TYR A 235 20.99 -17.12 -11.07
N VAL A 236 22.00 -16.78 -11.88
CA VAL A 236 23.38 -16.60 -11.43
C VAL A 236 23.49 -15.48 -10.40
N LEU A 237 22.99 -14.30 -10.71
CA LEU A 237 23.10 -13.13 -9.83
C LEU A 237 22.23 -13.31 -8.59
N HIS A 238 21.01 -13.82 -8.74
CA HIS A 238 20.12 -14.04 -7.62
C HIS A 238 20.65 -15.11 -6.66
N LYS A 239 21.15 -16.25 -7.19
CA LYS A 239 21.74 -17.31 -6.37
C LYS A 239 22.99 -16.83 -5.65
N ARG A 240 23.85 -16.07 -6.32
CA ARG A 240 25.03 -15.46 -5.71
C ARG A 240 24.67 -14.59 -4.50
N LEU A 241 23.61 -13.79 -4.59
CA LEU A 241 23.13 -12.96 -3.48
C LEU A 241 22.50 -13.79 -2.35
N CYS A 242 21.72 -14.82 -2.68
CA CYS A 242 21.16 -15.75 -1.70
C CYS A 242 22.25 -16.45 -0.86
N ASP A 243 23.40 -16.73 -1.47
CA ASP A 243 24.49 -17.49 -0.85
C ASP A 243 25.47 -16.61 -0.04
N VAL A 244 25.28 -15.29 -0.02
CA VAL A 244 26.12 -14.39 0.79
C VAL A 244 25.97 -14.76 2.28
N PRO A 245 27.04 -15.19 2.97
CA PRO A 245 26.98 -15.50 4.39
C PRO A 245 26.49 -14.30 5.19
N ASN A 246 25.50 -14.50 6.05
CA ASN A 246 24.85 -13.45 6.85
C ASN A 246 24.25 -12.27 6.04
N GLY A 247 24.20 -12.33 4.71
CA GLY A 247 23.61 -11.29 3.86
C GLY A 247 22.48 -11.78 2.95
N GLY A 248 22.38 -13.10 2.73
CA GLY A 248 21.38 -13.71 1.86
C GLY A 248 19.93 -13.68 2.37
N ALA A 249 19.71 -13.27 3.63
CA ALA A 249 18.41 -13.39 4.29
C ALA A 249 17.29 -12.55 3.65
N ASN A 250 17.64 -11.44 2.98
CA ASN A 250 16.66 -10.54 2.36
C ASN A 250 16.41 -10.82 0.86
N PHE A 251 16.94 -11.93 0.34
CA PHE A 251 16.73 -12.37 -1.04
C PHE A 251 15.82 -13.60 -1.10
N ALA A 252 15.06 -13.71 -2.19
CA ALA A 252 14.18 -14.84 -2.42
C ALA A 252 14.99 -16.09 -2.77
N LYS A 253 15.07 -17.04 -1.83
CA LYS A 253 15.84 -18.28 -2.01
C LYS A 253 15.50 -19.04 -3.29
N LEU A 254 16.56 -19.36 -4.03
CA LEU A 254 16.51 -20.22 -5.21
C LEU A 254 16.95 -21.65 -4.89
N ARG A 255 16.22 -22.61 -5.46
CA ARG A 255 16.44 -24.06 -5.34
C ARG A 255 17.16 -24.64 -6.54
N GLY A 256 17.02 -24.03 -7.72
CA GLY A 256 17.69 -24.50 -8.94
C GLY A 256 17.18 -23.82 -10.20
N TYR A 257 17.67 -24.30 -11.35
CA TYR A 257 17.25 -23.87 -12.68
C TYR A 257 17.17 -25.07 -13.63
N ARG A 258 16.54 -24.86 -14.80
CA ARG A 258 16.54 -25.83 -15.90
C ARG A 258 16.32 -25.15 -17.24
N ASN A 259 17.05 -25.56 -18.27
CA ASN A 259 16.85 -25.09 -19.63
C ASN A 259 16.01 -26.09 -20.45
N PHE A 260 15.27 -25.55 -21.42
CA PHE A 260 14.49 -26.24 -22.43
C PHE A 260 14.90 -25.65 -23.79
N PRO A 261 16.04 -26.10 -24.36
CA PRO A 261 16.63 -25.47 -25.53
C PRO A 261 15.75 -25.50 -26.77
N GLU A 262 14.94 -26.54 -26.94
CA GLU A 262 14.03 -26.72 -28.07
C GLU A 262 12.98 -25.60 -28.15
N ASP A 263 12.55 -25.10 -26.99
CA ASP A 263 11.53 -24.07 -26.84
C ASP A 263 12.12 -22.68 -26.59
N HIS A 264 13.46 -22.57 -26.51
CA HIS A 264 14.17 -21.38 -26.01
C HIS A 264 13.63 -20.89 -24.65
N GLN A 265 13.35 -21.84 -23.77
CA GLN A 265 12.80 -21.58 -22.44
C GLN A 265 13.81 -21.92 -21.35
N TYR A 266 13.71 -21.22 -20.23
CA TYR A 266 14.35 -21.63 -18.99
C TYR A 266 13.35 -21.58 -17.83
N ARG A 267 13.66 -22.32 -16.77
CA ARG A 267 12.93 -22.29 -15.51
C ARG A 267 13.87 -21.93 -14.39
N VAL A 268 13.41 -21.08 -13.48
CA VAL A 268 14.02 -20.80 -12.19
C VAL A 268 13.07 -21.33 -11.12
N ILE A 269 13.61 -22.11 -10.19
CA ILE A 269 12.85 -22.76 -9.12
C ILE A 269 13.21 -22.07 -7.80
N GLY A 270 12.23 -21.50 -7.12
CA GLY A 270 12.38 -20.77 -5.87
C GLY A 270 11.52 -21.32 -4.73
N GLU A 271 11.74 -20.79 -3.54
CA GLU A 271 10.83 -20.98 -2.41
C GLU A 271 9.51 -20.24 -2.61
N TYR A 272 8.46 -20.76 -1.99
CA TYR A 272 7.16 -20.10 -1.91
C TYR A 272 7.11 -19.17 -0.68
N TYR A 273 6.64 -17.94 -0.89
CA TYR A 273 6.44 -16.94 0.17
C TYR A 273 4.94 -16.71 0.41
N ASP A 274 4.53 -16.75 1.68
CA ASP A 274 3.13 -16.87 2.09
C ASP A 274 2.46 -15.55 2.45
N ALA A 275 3.21 -14.46 2.56
CA ALA A 275 2.69 -13.12 2.84
C ALA A 275 2.52 -12.26 1.58
N ASP A 276 2.53 -12.88 0.39
CA ASP A 276 2.38 -12.23 -0.92
C ASP A 276 3.52 -11.22 -1.20
N ASN A 277 3.35 -10.32 -2.17
CA ASN A 277 4.28 -9.23 -2.42
C ASN A 277 3.83 -7.89 -1.79
N LEU A 278 4.75 -6.93 -1.75
CA LEU A 278 4.54 -5.63 -1.13
C LEU A 278 3.47 -4.80 -1.87
N GLU A 279 3.33 -4.95 -3.19
CA GLU A 279 2.26 -4.31 -3.96
C GLU A 279 0.87 -4.77 -3.48
N VAL A 280 0.70 -6.08 -3.25
CA VAL A 280 -0.54 -6.64 -2.72
C VAL A 280 -0.80 -6.16 -1.29
N MET A 281 0.24 -6.09 -0.45
CA MET A 281 0.11 -5.56 0.92
C MET A 281 -0.35 -4.09 0.90
N MET A 282 0.28 -3.25 0.08
CA MET A 282 -0.11 -1.85 -0.12
C MET A 282 -1.58 -1.78 -0.58
N ASN A 283 -1.94 -2.50 -1.64
CA ASN A 283 -3.31 -2.52 -2.16
C ASN A 283 -4.35 -2.98 -1.13
N LYS A 284 -4.06 -4.01 -0.33
CA LYS A 284 -4.95 -4.46 0.76
C LYS A 284 -5.13 -3.37 1.81
N TYR A 285 -4.05 -2.76 2.27
CA TYR A 285 -4.10 -1.66 3.22
C TYR A 285 -4.92 -0.48 2.67
N HIS A 286 -4.75 -0.14 1.40
CA HIS A 286 -5.49 0.97 0.79
C HIS A 286 -6.97 0.66 0.58
N ASN A 287 -7.31 -0.61 0.33
CA ASN A 287 -8.70 -1.01 0.11
C ASN A 287 -9.47 -1.22 1.42
N GLU A 288 -8.86 -1.83 2.44
CA GLU A 288 -9.52 -2.13 3.72
C GLU A 288 -9.84 -0.87 4.52
N PHE A 289 -9.00 0.16 4.42
CA PHE A 289 -9.22 1.41 5.14
C PHE A 289 -9.86 2.53 4.29
N ARG A 290 -10.32 2.21 3.07
CA ARG A 290 -11.26 3.06 2.31
C ARG A 290 -12.65 2.95 2.93
N HIS A 291 -12.92 3.69 3.99
CA HIS A 291 -14.28 3.80 4.53
C HIS A 291 -15.22 4.43 3.49
N GLU A 292 -16.40 3.82 3.28
CA GLU A 292 -17.45 4.31 2.37
C GLU A 292 -17.92 5.76 2.68
N ASP A 293 -17.69 6.23 3.91
CA ASP A 293 -18.00 7.59 4.38
C ASP A 293 -16.85 8.60 4.20
N THR A 294 -15.65 8.15 3.82
CA THR A 294 -14.54 9.06 3.54
C THR A 294 -14.61 9.52 2.10
N ILE A 295 -14.72 10.84 1.92
CA ILE A 295 -14.66 11.56 0.63
C ILE A 295 -13.64 10.84 -0.26
N ALA A 296 -14.07 10.39 -1.44
CA ALA A 296 -13.20 9.74 -2.41
C ALA A 296 -11.87 10.48 -2.44
N PRO A 297 -10.74 9.81 -2.11
CA PRO A 297 -9.45 10.46 -2.10
C PRO A 297 -9.27 11.13 -3.47
N ILE A 298 -9.24 12.46 -3.47
CA ILE A 298 -8.97 13.19 -4.70
C ILE A 298 -7.54 12.79 -5.00
N ARG A 299 -7.30 12.02 -6.08
CA ARG A 299 -5.99 11.51 -6.55
C ARG A 299 -4.90 12.59 -6.76
N LYS A 300 -5.16 13.84 -6.34
CA LYS A 300 -4.31 15.03 -6.40
C LYS A 300 -4.51 15.98 -5.20
N ALA A 301 -5.12 15.52 -4.10
CA ALA A 301 -5.33 16.35 -2.92
C ALA A 301 -3.97 16.83 -2.38
N LYS A 302 -3.80 18.15 -2.26
CA LYS A 302 -2.57 18.73 -1.68
C LYS A 302 -2.43 18.44 -0.18
N VAL A 303 -3.52 18.03 0.47
CA VAL A 303 -3.62 17.77 1.92
C VAL A 303 -4.53 16.55 2.07
N LEU A 304 -4.09 15.54 2.82
CA LEU A 304 -4.94 14.39 3.12
C LEU A 304 -6.01 14.77 4.14
N PRO A 305 -7.25 14.28 4.02
CA PRO A 305 -8.26 14.43 5.06
C PRO A 305 -7.74 13.97 6.43
N ALA A 306 -8.15 14.66 7.50
CA ALA A 306 -7.84 14.22 8.85
C ALA A 306 -8.43 12.81 9.10
N GLY A 307 -7.59 11.90 9.59
CA GLY A 307 -7.98 10.49 9.79
C GLY A 307 -7.78 9.59 8.57
N THR A 308 -7.11 10.06 7.51
CA THR A 308 -6.66 9.16 6.43
C THR A 308 -5.74 8.09 7.03
N PRO A 309 -6.04 6.80 6.80
CA PRO A 309 -5.21 5.69 7.23
C PRO A 309 -3.86 5.76 6.51
N ILE A 310 -2.78 5.78 7.28
CA ILE A 310 -1.39 5.73 6.79
C ILE A 310 -0.73 4.47 7.30
N VAL A 311 0.23 3.92 6.55
CA VAL A 311 0.96 2.74 7.00
C VAL A 311 1.70 3.07 8.31
N PRO A 312 1.60 2.24 9.35
CA PRO A 312 2.29 2.53 10.61
C PRO A 312 3.79 2.66 10.40
N GLU A 313 4.38 3.72 10.94
CA GLU A 313 5.82 4.02 10.81
C GLU A 313 6.75 2.84 11.15
N PRO A 314 6.50 2.01 12.20
CA PRO A 314 7.34 0.84 12.47
C PRO A 314 7.40 -0.18 11.34
N VAL A 315 6.30 -0.35 10.59
CA VAL A 315 6.26 -1.21 9.40
C VAL A 315 7.16 -0.63 8.31
N VAL A 316 7.08 0.69 8.10
CA VAL A 316 7.89 1.39 7.08
C VAL A 316 9.38 1.26 7.40
N TRP A 317 9.78 1.47 8.66
CA TRP A 317 11.16 1.26 9.11
C TRP A 317 11.65 -0.17 8.86
N ARG A 318 10.84 -1.18 9.20
CA ARG A 318 11.21 -2.59 9.01
C ARG A 318 11.42 -2.93 7.53
N MET A 319 10.55 -2.42 6.65
CA MET A 319 10.69 -2.65 5.20
C MET A 319 11.93 -1.92 4.65
N LEU A 320 12.12 -0.65 5.05
CA LEU A 320 13.27 0.16 4.64
C LEU A 320 14.59 -0.49 5.06
N GLU A 321 14.71 -0.90 6.32
CA GLU A 321 15.93 -1.52 6.86
C GLU A 321 16.31 -2.80 6.09
N GLN A 322 15.34 -3.69 5.87
CA GLN A 322 15.60 -4.95 5.17
C GLN A 322 15.93 -4.75 3.68
N LEU A 323 15.30 -3.78 3.02
CA LEU A 323 15.65 -3.40 1.65
C LEU A 323 17.04 -2.76 1.58
N LEU A 324 17.40 -1.89 2.52
CA LEU A 324 18.74 -1.29 2.59
C LEU A 324 19.83 -2.35 2.85
N LYS A 325 19.55 -3.36 3.70
CA LYS A 325 20.43 -4.52 3.89
C LYS A 325 20.65 -5.28 2.58
N ALA A 326 19.57 -5.52 1.81
CA ALA A 326 19.70 -6.14 0.49
C ALA A 326 20.54 -5.27 -0.48
N VAL A 327 20.33 -3.96 -0.50
CA VAL A 327 21.13 -3.05 -1.34
C VAL A 327 22.60 -3.04 -0.94
N LEU A 328 22.91 -3.04 0.36
CA LEU A 328 24.27 -3.11 0.85
C LEU A 328 24.97 -4.40 0.41
N VAL A 329 24.28 -5.55 0.47
CA VAL A 329 24.82 -6.83 -0.01
C VAL A 329 25.04 -6.80 -1.53
N MET A 330 24.11 -6.22 -2.29
CA MET A 330 24.29 -6.03 -3.74
C MET A 330 25.49 -5.14 -4.07
N GLU A 331 25.71 -4.09 -3.28
CA GLU A 331 26.81 -3.13 -3.43
C GLU A 331 28.18 -3.74 -3.11
N GLN A 332 28.30 -4.46 -1.99
CA GLN A 332 29.61 -4.80 -1.41
C GLN A 332 29.81 -6.29 -1.12
N GLY A 333 28.79 -7.12 -1.31
CA GLY A 333 28.86 -8.58 -1.14
C GLY A 333 28.77 -9.09 0.29
N SER A 334 28.51 -8.23 1.28
CA SER A 334 28.40 -8.59 2.69
C SER A 334 27.69 -7.48 3.48
N LEU A 335 27.17 -7.80 4.68
CA LEU A 335 26.67 -6.81 5.63
C LEU A 335 27.77 -6.23 6.52
N ASP A 336 28.94 -6.87 6.61
CA ASP A 336 30.00 -6.47 7.54
C ASP A 336 30.99 -5.48 6.91
N GLY A 337 31.25 -5.62 5.61
CA GLY A 337 32.13 -4.72 4.85
C GLY A 337 32.37 -5.19 3.42
N PRO A 338 33.06 -4.40 2.59
CA PRO A 338 33.29 -4.75 1.20
C PRO A 338 34.11 -6.03 1.01
N VAL A 339 33.63 -6.92 0.15
CA VAL A 339 34.33 -8.14 -0.24
C VAL A 339 35.28 -7.83 -1.41
N GLU A 340 36.54 -8.23 -1.29
CA GLU A 340 37.54 -8.02 -2.34
C GLU A 340 37.12 -8.71 -3.65
N GLY A 341 37.25 -7.99 -4.77
CA GLY A 341 36.86 -8.49 -6.09
C GLY A 341 35.35 -8.51 -6.35
N TRP A 342 34.53 -8.11 -5.37
CA TRP A 342 33.08 -8.00 -5.57
C TRP A 342 32.75 -6.97 -6.64
N GLN A 343 32.08 -7.40 -7.69
CA GLN A 343 31.38 -6.48 -8.59
C GLN A 343 29.96 -6.26 -8.07
N GLN A 344 29.51 -5.01 -8.14
CA GLN A 344 28.19 -4.61 -7.67
C GLN A 344 27.10 -5.26 -8.52
N VAL A 345 26.01 -5.66 -7.88
CA VAL A 345 24.79 -6.09 -8.57
C VAL A 345 23.80 -4.92 -8.62
N VAL A 346 23.46 -4.45 -9.82
CA VAL A 346 22.40 -3.44 -10.00
C VAL A 346 21.15 -4.14 -10.52
N HIS A 347 20.06 -4.06 -9.75
CA HIS A 347 18.84 -4.84 -10.01
C HIS A 347 18.06 -4.34 -11.24
N ARG A 348 18.08 -3.01 -11.47
CA ARG A 348 17.41 -2.29 -12.58
C ARG A 348 15.88 -2.41 -12.68
N ASP A 349 15.22 -3.17 -11.80
CA ASP A 349 13.77 -3.33 -11.77
C ASP A 349 13.24 -3.47 -10.33
N LEU A 350 13.68 -2.57 -9.43
CA LEU A 350 13.16 -2.50 -8.07
C LEU A 350 11.78 -1.83 -8.06
N LYS A 351 10.79 -2.60 -7.62
CA LYS A 351 9.37 -2.20 -7.51
C LYS A 351 8.65 -3.13 -6.52
N PRO A 352 7.47 -2.74 -5.99
CA PRO A 352 6.82 -3.47 -4.90
C PRO A 352 6.40 -4.91 -5.23
N ASP A 353 6.07 -5.23 -6.48
CA ASP A 353 5.73 -6.59 -6.94
C ASP A 353 6.94 -7.55 -6.90
N ASN A 354 8.16 -7.01 -7.00
CA ASN A 354 9.42 -7.75 -6.89
C ASN A 354 9.92 -7.90 -5.43
N VAL A 355 9.17 -7.38 -4.46
CA VAL A 355 9.46 -7.50 -3.03
C VAL A 355 8.45 -8.46 -2.40
N PHE A 356 8.83 -9.74 -2.28
CA PHE A 356 8.02 -10.72 -1.57
C PHE A 356 8.11 -10.55 -0.06
N LEU A 357 7.06 -10.99 0.63
CA LEU A 357 6.94 -10.95 2.07
C LEU A 357 6.83 -12.39 2.60
N ALA A 358 7.64 -12.70 3.60
CA ALA A 358 7.63 -13.99 4.29
C ALA A 358 7.11 -13.81 5.72
N THR A 359 6.12 -14.60 6.13
CA THR A 359 5.75 -14.64 7.55
C THR A 359 6.91 -15.19 8.38
N THR A 360 6.93 -14.80 9.64
CA THR A 360 7.98 -15.21 10.57
C THR A 360 7.40 -15.36 11.97
N THR A 361 8.08 -16.15 12.80
CA THR A 361 7.66 -16.42 14.19
C THR A 361 8.28 -15.47 15.19
N ASP A 362 9.33 -14.74 14.79
CA ASP A 362 10.08 -13.81 15.63
C ASP A 362 9.53 -12.39 15.61
N SER A 363 8.51 -12.11 14.80
CA SER A 363 7.93 -10.77 14.62
C SER A 363 6.50 -10.84 14.08
N ILE A 364 5.67 -9.88 14.49
CA ILE A 364 4.32 -9.67 13.95
C ILE A 364 4.33 -9.14 12.50
N TYR A 365 5.42 -8.52 12.08
CA TYR A 365 5.62 -8.01 10.73
C TYR A 365 6.42 -8.99 9.87
N PRO A 366 6.14 -9.08 8.56
CA PRO A 366 6.83 -10.01 7.67
C PRO A 366 8.28 -9.59 7.39
N ASN A 367 9.05 -10.54 6.85
CA ASN A 367 10.39 -10.34 6.34
C ASN A 367 10.38 -10.09 4.83
N VAL A 368 11.22 -9.17 4.37
CA VAL A 368 11.41 -8.83 2.96
C VAL A 368 12.24 -9.89 2.26
N LYS A 369 11.82 -10.25 1.05
CA LYS A 369 12.45 -11.22 0.14
C LYS A 369 12.48 -10.62 -1.27
N LEU A 370 13.56 -9.91 -1.57
CA LEU A 370 13.78 -9.30 -2.87
C LEU A 370 14.00 -10.38 -3.94
N SER A 371 13.38 -10.22 -5.10
CA SER A 371 13.38 -11.22 -6.18
C SER A 371 13.36 -10.55 -7.56
N ASP A 372 13.40 -11.38 -8.61
CA ASP A 372 13.29 -11.02 -10.02
C ASP A 372 14.50 -10.26 -10.58
N PHE A 373 15.62 -10.98 -10.68
CA PHE A 373 16.90 -10.46 -11.14
C PHE A 373 17.06 -10.60 -12.66
N GLU A 374 15.97 -10.77 -13.40
CA GLU A 374 15.98 -10.95 -14.86
C GLU A 374 16.64 -9.79 -15.60
N PHE A 375 16.51 -8.59 -15.06
CA PHE A 375 17.15 -7.39 -15.58
C PHE A 375 18.42 -7.01 -14.82
N ALA A 376 18.85 -7.75 -13.81
CA ALA A 376 20.02 -7.37 -13.03
C ALA A 376 21.31 -7.47 -13.85
N VAL A 377 22.30 -6.65 -13.49
CA VAL A 377 23.64 -6.65 -14.09
C VAL A 377 24.70 -6.62 -13.01
N GLU A 378 25.87 -7.16 -13.35
CA GLU A 378 27.08 -7.06 -12.55
C GLU A 378 27.98 -5.98 -13.15
N THR A 379 28.49 -5.06 -12.33
CA THR A 379 29.33 -3.94 -12.81
C THR A 379 30.21 -3.36 -11.71
N SER A 380 31.10 -2.43 -12.06
CA SER A 380 31.96 -1.70 -11.12
C SER A 380 32.32 -0.33 -11.68
N THR A 381 33.00 0.48 -10.87
CA THR A 381 33.53 1.79 -11.29
C THR A 381 34.58 1.69 -12.41
N THR A 382 35.17 0.51 -12.61
CA THR A 382 36.17 0.25 -13.66
C THR A 382 35.59 -0.51 -14.86
N ASP A 383 34.29 -0.78 -14.88
CA ASP A 383 33.63 -1.47 -15.98
C ASP A 383 33.57 -0.57 -17.22
N GLY A 384 34.33 -0.93 -18.27
CA GLY A 384 34.37 -0.19 -19.52
C GLY A 384 33.07 -0.20 -20.33
N PHE A 385 32.12 -1.08 -19.99
CA PHE A 385 30.79 -1.13 -20.59
C PHE A 385 29.77 -0.25 -19.85
N ASN A 386 30.11 0.20 -18.65
CA ASN A 386 29.29 1.07 -17.82
C ASN A 386 29.63 2.55 -18.07
N PRO A 387 28.67 3.40 -18.50
CA PRO A 387 27.24 3.10 -18.60
C PRO A 387 26.74 2.77 -20.02
N GLN A 388 27.57 2.98 -21.05
CA GLN A 388 27.09 3.10 -22.42
C GLN A 388 26.46 1.82 -23.01
N VAL A 389 26.91 0.63 -22.60
CA VAL A 389 26.29 -0.62 -23.03
C VAL A 389 25.14 -0.98 -22.11
N LEU A 390 25.34 -0.87 -20.79
CA LEU A 390 24.33 -1.27 -19.80
C LEU A 390 23.03 -0.48 -19.91
N ARG A 391 23.08 0.76 -20.40
CA ARG A 391 21.91 1.63 -20.57
C ARG A 391 21.10 1.35 -21.83
N ARG A 392 21.71 0.79 -22.89
CA ARG A 392 21.01 0.57 -24.18
C ARG A 392 19.89 -0.45 -24.08
N ASP A 393 20.01 -1.36 -23.12
CA ASP A 393 18.95 -2.28 -22.76
C ASP A 393 17.86 -1.49 -22.04
N ASP A 394 16.73 -1.24 -22.71
CA ASP A 394 15.51 -0.62 -22.14
C ASP A 394 14.84 -1.56 -21.09
N ALA A 395 15.60 -1.97 -20.08
CA ALA A 395 15.34 -3.07 -19.16
C ALA A 395 14.61 -2.63 -17.88
N GLY A 396 13.65 -3.43 -17.41
CA GLY A 396 12.84 -3.16 -16.21
C GLY A 396 11.58 -2.34 -16.48
N ASN A 397 10.94 -1.79 -15.44
CA ASN A 397 9.72 -1.00 -15.56
C ASN A 397 10.04 0.51 -15.63
N ALA A 398 9.68 1.17 -16.73
CA ALA A 398 10.00 2.58 -16.98
C ALA A 398 9.49 3.57 -15.91
N CYS A 399 8.46 3.23 -15.14
CA CYS A 399 7.97 4.08 -14.03
C CYS A 399 8.97 4.09 -12.85
N TRP A 400 9.67 2.98 -12.62
CA TRP A 400 10.49 2.73 -11.43
C TRP A 400 11.98 3.07 -11.62
N ARG A 401 12.37 3.53 -12.81
CA ARG A 401 13.78 3.78 -13.15
C ARG A 401 14.23 5.21 -12.81
N PRO A 402 15.38 5.38 -12.12
CA PRO A 402 16.08 6.66 -12.04
C PRO A 402 16.65 7.09 -13.41
N MET A 403 17.06 8.35 -13.52
CA MET A 403 17.50 8.94 -14.79
C MET A 403 18.71 8.25 -15.40
N GLU A 404 19.72 7.85 -14.62
CA GLU A 404 20.93 7.20 -15.15
C GLU A 404 20.67 5.82 -15.79
N LEU A 405 19.56 5.16 -15.43
CA LEU A 405 19.09 3.90 -16.03
C LEU A 405 18.26 4.09 -17.32
N ARG A 406 17.87 5.33 -17.66
CA ARG A 406 17.07 5.61 -18.85
C ARG A 406 17.96 5.74 -20.07
N THR A 407 17.48 5.28 -21.22
CA THR A 407 18.18 5.45 -22.51
C THR A 407 18.38 6.92 -22.85
N ASP A 408 19.33 7.21 -23.74
CA ASP A 408 19.64 8.58 -24.16
C ASP A 408 18.40 9.32 -24.68
N ASP A 409 17.57 8.65 -25.50
CA ASP A 409 16.31 9.20 -26.03
C ASP A 409 15.29 9.47 -24.91
N GLN A 410 15.18 8.56 -23.93
CA GLN A 410 14.28 8.74 -22.79
C GLN A 410 14.73 9.90 -21.90
N GLN A 411 16.02 9.99 -21.58
CA GLN A 411 16.57 11.11 -20.80
C GLN A 411 16.35 12.42 -21.53
N LYS A 412 16.67 12.47 -22.83
CA LYS A 412 16.48 13.66 -23.65
C LYS A 412 15.01 14.10 -23.67
N ALA A 413 14.08 13.18 -23.90
CA ALA A 413 12.66 13.51 -23.93
C ALA A 413 12.15 14.07 -22.58
N ILE A 414 12.64 13.54 -21.46
CA ILE A 414 12.32 14.05 -20.12
C ILE A 414 12.93 15.45 -19.94
N LEU A 415 14.23 15.61 -20.18
CA LEU A 415 14.94 16.87 -19.97
C LEU A 415 14.40 18.00 -20.87
N ASP A 416 14.06 17.71 -22.12
CA ASP A 416 13.44 18.69 -23.03
C ASP A 416 12.07 19.15 -22.49
N LYS A 417 11.25 18.21 -22.04
CA LYS A 417 9.95 18.51 -21.44
C LYS A 417 10.10 19.32 -20.15
N GLU A 418 11.04 18.97 -19.29
CA GLU A 418 11.32 19.71 -18.06
C GLU A 418 11.81 21.13 -18.34
N LYS A 419 12.64 21.31 -19.38
CA LYS A 419 13.06 22.63 -19.83
C LYS A 419 11.89 23.45 -20.36
N GLU A 420 10.95 22.84 -21.08
CA GLU A 420 9.72 23.48 -21.53
C GLU A 420 8.83 23.90 -20.35
N ASP A 421 8.61 22.99 -19.40
CA ASP A 421 7.70 23.19 -18.26
C ASP A 421 8.26 24.17 -17.22
N THR A 422 9.58 24.18 -17.00
CA THR A 422 10.23 24.95 -15.91
C THR A 422 11.11 26.10 -16.36
N GLY A 423 11.54 26.12 -17.63
CA GLY A 423 12.53 27.05 -18.16
C GLY A 423 13.98 26.78 -17.71
N GLN A 424 14.24 25.68 -16.98
CA GLN A 424 15.57 25.32 -16.49
C GLN A 424 16.20 24.15 -17.25
N GLU A 425 17.53 24.15 -17.34
CA GLU A 425 18.31 23.02 -17.84
C GLU A 425 18.77 22.16 -16.67
N TYR A 426 18.35 20.90 -16.66
CA TYR A 426 18.82 19.90 -15.71
C TYR A 426 20.04 19.16 -16.28
N ARG A 427 20.96 18.75 -15.40
CA ARG A 427 22.14 17.98 -15.78
C ARG A 427 21.72 16.63 -16.36
N SER A 428 22.25 16.31 -17.54
CA SER A 428 22.15 14.99 -18.16
C SER A 428 23.00 13.95 -17.41
N LEU A 429 22.46 12.74 -17.26
CA LEU A 429 23.15 11.61 -16.61
C LEU A 429 23.56 10.52 -17.61
N ILE A 430 23.71 10.88 -18.90
CA ILE A 430 24.16 9.96 -19.94
C ILE A 430 25.62 9.52 -19.80
N ASP A 431 26.44 10.20 -19.00
CA ASP A 431 27.80 9.74 -18.71
C ASP A 431 27.94 9.17 -17.29
N GLU A 432 26.84 9.19 -16.53
CA GLU A 432 26.82 8.71 -15.15
C GLU A 432 26.82 7.18 -15.12
N GLN A 433 27.72 6.60 -14.33
CA GLN A 433 27.82 5.16 -14.16
C GLN A 433 26.59 4.61 -13.41
N ILE A 434 26.11 3.46 -13.87
CA ILE A 434 25.02 2.72 -13.27
C ILE A 434 25.59 1.86 -12.15
N LEU A 435 25.37 2.26 -10.88
CA LEU A 435 25.93 1.62 -9.68
C LEU A 435 24.85 1.47 -8.59
N ALA A 436 25.24 1.11 -7.36
CA ALA A 436 24.35 0.91 -6.21
C ALA A 436 23.40 2.09 -5.92
N ALA A 437 23.77 3.31 -6.28
CA ALA A 437 22.90 4.48 -6.15
C ALA A 437 21.57 4.34 -6.94
N ALA A 438 21.56 3.58 -8.04
CA ALA A 438 20.34 3.25 -8.77
C ALA A 438 19.41 2.31 -7.95
N ASN A 439 19.99 1.38 -7.19
CA ASN A 439 19.23 0.53 -6.29
C ASN A 439 18.66 1.34 -5.11
N LEU A 440 19.44 2.30 -4.55
CA LEU A 440 18.97 3.19 -3.49
C LEU A 440 17.77 4.02 -3.94
N TRP A 441 17.77 4.50 -5.18
CA TRP A 441 16.60 5.16 -5.76
C TRP A 441 15.38 4.24 -5.76
N GLY A 442 15.52 3.00 -6.22
CA GLY A 442 14.44 2.02 -6.22
C GLY A 442 13.87 1.77 -4.83
N VAL A 443 14.72 1.66 -3.81
CA VAL A 443 14.26 1.55 -2.40
C VAL A 443 13.51 2.82 -1.97
N GLY A 444 14.05 4.00 -2.29
CA GLY A 444 13.38 5.27 -2.01
C GLY A 444 12.00 5.36 -2.65
N ALA A 445 11.86 4.90 -3.89
CA ALA A 445 10.61 4.86 -4.64
C ALA A 445 9.58 3.93 -3.98
N ILE A 446 10.00 2.71 -3.63
CA ILE A 446 9.15 1.70 -2.97
C ILE A 446 8.63 2.24 -1.63
N ILE A 447 9.52 2.79 -0.81
CA ILE A 447 9.16 3.32 0.51
C ILE A 447 8.31 4.58 0.39
N TYR A 448 8.60 5.44 -0.60
CA TYR A 448 7.76 6.60 -0.90
C TYR A 448 6.32 6.18 -1.22
N GLU A 449 6.11 5.18 -2.09
CA GLU A 449 4.76 4.68 -2.40
C GLU A 449 4.08 4.08 -1.15
N LEU A 450 4.83 3.30 -0.36
CA LEU A 450 4.33 2.73 0.91
C LEU A 450 3.81 3.82 1.85
N MET A 451 4.53 4.94 1.94
CA MET A 451 4.15 6.08 2.76
C MET A 451 2.95 6.87 2.19
N HIS A 452 2.77 6.88 0.86
CA HIS A 452 1.85 7.80 0.19
C HIS A 452 0.50 7.21 -0.25
N SER A 453 0.28 5.90 -0.13
CA SER A 453 -1.00 5.16 -0.05
C SER A 453 -2.15 5.40 -1.06
N ASP A 454 -2.17 6.49 -1.81
CA ASP A 454 -3.24 6.84 -2.76
C ASP A 454 -2.70 7.49 -4.04
N VAL A 455 -1.36 7.60 -4.15
CA VAL A 455 -0.67 8.06 -5.35
C VAL A 455 -0.08 6.84 -6.02
N SER A 456 -0.66 6.44 -7.17
CA SER A 456 0.03 5.51 -8.07
C SER A 456 1.41 6.09 -8.33
N PHE A 457 2.47 5.32 -8.13
CA PHE A 457 3.82 5.75 -8.47
C PHE A 457 3.88 6.07 -9.99
N GLU A 458 3.75 7.35 -10.34
CA GLU A 458 3.76 7.82 -11.72
C GLU A 458 5.20 7.88 -12.24
N ARG A 459 5.36 8.09 -13.55
CA ARG A 459 6.69 8.28 -14.13
C ARG A 459 7.31 9.59 -13.62
N PRO A 460 8.62 9.61 -13.35
CA PRO A 460 9.54 10.57 -13.94
C PRO A 460 9.29 12.09 -14.14
N TYR A 461 8.30 12.84 -13.62
CA TYR A 461 8.22 14.34 -13.72
C TYR A 461 8.88 15.15 -12.57
N TYR A 462 9.86 16.03 -12.86
CA TYR A 462 10.45 16.92 -11.86
C TYR A 462 9.49 18.04 -11.52
N THR A 463 9.31 18.30 -10.22
CA THR A 463 8.15 19.10 -9.83
C THR A 463 8.40 20.60 -9.81
N LYS A 464 9.67 21.07 -9.72
CA LYS A 464 10.02 22.52 -9.75
C LYS A 464 11.49 22.81 -10.09
N PRO A 465 11.77 24.00 -10.66
CA PRO A 465 13.11 24.56 -10.71
C PRO A 465 13.67 24.74 -9.28
N ASN A 466 14.80 24.10 -8.99
CA ASN A 466 15.49 23.99 -7.68
C ASN A 466 15.01 22.91 -6.70
N ASP A 467 14.08 22.02 -7.10
CA ASP A 467 13.85 20.80 -6.33
C ASP A 467 14.74 19.69 -6.91
N PRO A 468 15.83 19.28 -6.22
CA PRO A 468 16.66 18.17 -6.70
C PRO A 468 15.91 16.85 -6.65
N MET A 469 14.72 16.83 -6.04
CA MET A 469 13.88 15.66 -5.94
C MET A 469 12.87 15.57 -7.07
N TRP A 470 12.68 14.33 -7.45
CA TRP A 470 11.75 13.99 -8.49
C TRP A 470 10.28 13.93 -8.02
N VAL A 471 10.04 13.54 -6.76
CA VAL A 471 8.68 13.36 -6.23
C VAL A 471 8.14 14.60 -5.53
N LYS A 472 6.85 14.89 -5.72
CA LYS A 472 6.14 15.90 -4.92
C LYS A 472 5.61 15.28 -3.64
N TRP A 473 6.23 15.63 -2.53
CA TRP A 473 5.76 15.22 -1.22
C TRP A 473 4.43 15.87 -0.84
N ASN A 474 3.55 15.07 -0.24
CA ASN A 474 2.36 15.58 0.41
C ASN A 474 2.75 16.09 1.81
N PRO A 475 2.57 17.38 2.14
CA PRO A 475 2.93 17.90 3.46
C PRO A 475 2.24 17.18 4.62
N SER A 476 1.04 16.61 4.39
CA SER A 476 0.35 15.82 5.42
C SER A 476 1.07 14.51 5.71
N ILE A 477 1.62 13.87 4.67
CA ILE A 477 2.44 12.66 4.81
C ILE A 477 3.77 12.99 5.46
N GLU A 478 4.47 14.03 5.00
CA GLU A 478 5.73 14.48 5.61
C GLU A 478 5.60 14.74 7.11
N ASN A 479 4.49 15.35 7.53
CA ASN A 479 4.22 15.65 8.94
C ASN A 479 3.73 14.45 9.75
N SER A 480 3.42 13.32 9.10
CA SER A 480 2.90 12.11 9.76
C SER A 480 3.97 11.09 10.14
N TYR A 481 5.15 11.18 9.52
CA TYR A 481 6.30 10.31 9.79
C TYR A 481 7.44 11.10 10.44
N SER A 482 8.39 10.42 11.09
CA SER A 482 9.57 11.09 11.63
C SER A 482 10.40 11.76 10.53
N THR A 483 11.05 12.87 10.89
CA THR A 483 11.97 13.59 9.99
C THR A 483 13.09 12.70 9.49
N ALA A 484 13.63 11.81 10.34
CA ALA A 484 14.68 10.87 9.95
C ALA A 484 14.21 9.92 8.83
N LEU A 485 13.01 9.35 8.95
CA LEU A 485 12.45 8.47 7.91
C LEU A 485 12.26 9.24 6.59
N VAL A 486 11.63 10.41 6.68
CA VAL A 486 11.37 11.28 5.52
C VAL A 486 12.68 11.65 4.83
N ASP A 487 13.71 12.05 5.57
CA ASP A 487 15.01 12.47 5.01
C ASP A 487 15.76 11.32 4.34
N ILE A 488 15.71 10.10 4.88
CA ILE A 488 16.30 8.92 4.21
C ILE A 488 15.64 8.68 2.85
N VAL A 489 14.31 8.69 2.81
CA VAL A 489 13.55 8.47 1.58
C VAL A 489 13.80 9.62 0.59
N LYS A 490 13.83 10.86 1.07
CA LYS A 490 14.13 12.03 0.24
C LYS A 490 15.50 11.97 -0.40
N THR A 491 16.53 11.64 0.38
CA THR A 491 17.89 11.53 -0.12
C THR A 491 18.04 10.37 -1.11
N CYS A 492 17.36 9.24 -0.91
CA CYS A 492 17.31 8.17 -1.93
C CYS A 492 16.77 8.65 -3.28
N LEU A 493 15.86 9.64 -3.28
CA LEU A 493 15.15 10.16 -4.44
C LEU A 493 15.77 11.44 -5.03
N MET A 494 17.04 11.73 -4.74
CA MET A 494 17.79 12.82 -5.37
C MET A 494 18.17 12.51 -6.81
N HIS A 495 18.02 13.48 -7.71
CA HIS A 495 18.35 13.35 -9.14
C HIS A 495 19.76 12.79 -9.35
N GLU A 496 20.78 13.45 -8.78
CA GLU A 496 22.17 13.04 -8.94
C GLU A 496 22.50 11.82 -8.06
N PRO A 497 23.02 10.72 -8.63
CA PRO A 497 23.36 9.51 -7.87
C PRO A 497 24.30 9.76 -6.69
N ALA A 498 25.29 10.64 -6.85
CA ALA A 498 26.23 11.00 -5.79
C ALA A 498 25.57 11.67 -4.58
N GLN A 499 24.42 12.33 -4.75
CA GLN A 499 23.68 12.99 -3.67
C GLN A 499 22.80 12.02 -2.87
N ARG A 500 22.65 10.78 -3.34
CA ARG A 500 21.82 9.77 -2.67
C ARG A 500 22.49 9.14 -1.44
N GLY A 501 23.82 9.28 -1.33
CA GLY A 501 24.63 8.62 -0.32
C GLY A 501 24.75 7.12 -0.57
N THR A 502 25.11 6.38 0.47
CA THR A 502 25.33 4.92 0.44
C THR A 502 24.28 4.16 1.25
N ALA A 503 24.15 2.86 1.01
CA ALA A 503 23.27 2.02 1.83
C ALA A 503 23.72 1.95 3.29
N ARG A 504 25.04 1.94 3.53
CA ARG A 504 25.62 1.95 4.88
C ARG A 504 25.23 3.19 5.66
N GLU A 505 25.43 4.38 5.09
CA GLU A 505 25.11 5.65 5.77
C GLU A 505 23.64 5.71 6.17
N LYS A 506 22.73 5.17 5.32
CA LYS A 506 21.30 5.10 5.62
C LYS A 506 21.00 4.10 6.74
N LEU A 507 21.65 2.94 6.75
CA LEU A 507 21.53 1.99 7.86
C LEU A 507 22.05 2.58 9.17
N ASP A 508 23.16 3.33 9.15
CA ASP A 508 23.66 4.02 10.33
C ASP A 508 22.69 5.11 10.85
N ILE A 509 21.87 5.69 9.96
CA ILE A 509 20.77 6.59 10.36
C ILE A 509 19.59 5.79 10.92
N VAL A 510 19.22 4.67 10.30
CA VAL A 510 18.19 3.76 10.84
C VAL A 510 18.55 3.37 12.27
N ASP A 511 19.78 2.91 12.50
CA ASP A 511 20.23 2.48 13.83
C ASP A 511 20.23 3.65 14.83
N ARG A 512 20.71 4.84 14.45
CA ARG A 512 20.74 6.02 15.34
C ARG A 512 19.38 6.66 15.60
N ALA A 513 18.50 6.70 14.60
CA ALA A 513 17.13 7.21 14.78
C ALA A 513 16.32 6.37 15.78
N ILE A 514 16.85 5.21 16.13
CA ILE A 514 16.27 4.21 17.03
C ILE A 514 16.96 4.20 18.41
N ASP A 515 18.14 4.82 18.56
CA ASP A 515 18.93 4.76 19.80
C ASP A 515 18.80 6.01 20.72
N ASP A 516 18.10 7.07 20.29
CA ASP A 516 17.95 8.31 21.10
C ASP A 516 16.50 8.52 21.61
N ASP A 517 16.33 8.43 22.94
CA ASP A 517 15.11 8.68 23.76
C ASP A 517 14.14 7.49 23.95
N GLU A 518 13.30 7.55 24.99
CA GLU A 518 12.31 6.51 25.37
C GLU A 518 11.33 6.18 24.22
N LYS A 519 11.17 7.11 23.28
CA LYS A 519 10.38 6.95 22.05
C LYS A 519 11.08 6.05 21.01
N ALA A 520 12.40 6.06 20.96
CA ALA A 520 13.19 5.30 20.01
C ALA A 520 13.29 3.81 20.41
N ASP A 521 13.41 3.52 21.71
CA ASP A 521 13.25 2.16 22.25
C ASP A 521 11.86 1.57 21.96
N ARG A 522 10.79 2.39 22.06
CA ARG A 522 9.42 1.96 21.69
C ARG A 522 9.28 1.72 20.19
N LEU A 523 9.92 2.52 19.34
CA LEU A 523 9.94 2.31 17.89
C LEU A 523 10.75 1.06 17.52
N ARG A 524 11.85 0.78 18.22
CA ARG A 524 12.64 -0.44 18.09
C ARG A 524 11.81 -1.68 18.42
N LEU A 525 11.18 -1.69 19.59
CA LEU A 525 10.33 -2.79 20.05
C LEU A 525 9.12 -2.97 19.12
N ALA A 526 8.48 -1.87 18.71
CA ALA A 526 7.38 -1.93 17.74
C ALA A 526 7.85 -2.49 16.38
N ARG A 527 9.00 -2.05 15.85
CA ARG A 527 9.61 -2.55 14.59
C ARG A 527 9.96 -4.04 14.67
N ASP A 528 10.50 -4.45 15.81
CA ASP A 528 10.89 -5.84 16.08
C ASP A 528 9.65 -6.71 16.37
N GLY A 529 8.47 -6.09 16.52
CA GLY A 529 7.20 -6.78 16.77
C GLY A 529 6.98 -7.19 18.22
N ALA A 530 7.77 -6.66 19.15
CA ALA A 530 7.58 -6.85 20.59
C ALA A 530 6.45 -5.93 21.07
N ALA A 531 5.31 -6.54 21.42
CA ALA A 531 4.09 -5.96 22.03
C ALA A 531 4.10 -4.44 22.22
N ALA A 532 3.55 -3.70 21.25
CA ALA A 532 3.19 -2.30 21.45
C ALA A 532 1.82 -2.22 22.15
N ASP A 533 1.73 -1.36 23.17
CA ASP A 533 0.55 -1.12 24.01
C ASP A 533 -0.77 -1.05 23.21
N GLU A 534 -1.82 -1.72 23.70
CA GLU A 534 -3.13 -1.93 23.04
C GLU A 534 -3.91 -0.63 22.71
N ASP A 535 -3.52 0.52 23.26
CA ASP A 535 -4.34 1.74 23.30
C ASP A 535 -3.79 2.95 22.49
N GLY A 536 -2.76 2.76 21.65
CA GLY A 536 -2.18 3.84 20.82
C GLY A 536 -2.77 3.95 19.40
N PRO A 537 -2.54 5.06 18.66
CA PRO A 537 -2.73 5.11 17.20
C PRO A 537 -1.81 4.12 16.44
N HIS A 538 -0.94 3.42 17.18
CA HIS A 538 -0.08 2.31 16.79
C HIS A 538 -0.69 0.94 17.11
N ALA A 539 -1.98 0.88 17.48
CA ALA A 539 -2.71 -0.36 17.68
C ALA A 539 -2.51 -1.29 16.47
N ALA A 540 -2.07 -2.51 16.79
CA ALA A 540 -1.54 -3.52 15.89
C ALA A 540 -2.11 -3.46 14.47
N PHE A 541 -1.21 -3.33 13.48
CA PHE A 541 -1.47 -3.87 12.16
C PHE A 541 -1.81 -5.35 12.36
N LYS A 542 -3.10 -5.69 12.38
CA LYS A 542 -3.54 -7.08 12.38
C LYS A 542 -3.29 -7.61 10.98
N TYR A 543 -2.10 -8.17 10.78
CA TYR A 543 -1.93 -9.15 9.72
C TYR A 543 -3.00 -10.23 9.98
N PRO A 544 -3.73 -10.72 8.96
CA PRO A 544 -4.65 -11.84 9.15
C PRO A 544 -3.96 -12.95 9.94
N GLU A 545 -4.69 -13.68 10.80
CA GLU A 545 -4.08 -14.72 11.63
C GLU A 545 -3.30 -15.72 10.74
N PRO A 546 -2.17 -16.30 11.21
CA PRO A 546 -1.38 -17.27 10.43
C PRO A 546 -2.25 -18.34 9.77
N ASP A 547 -3.32 -18.71 10.45
CA ASP A 547 -4.29 -19.75 10.14
C ASP A 547 -5.24 -19.36 8.99
N GLU A 548 -5.49 -18.06 8.81
CA GLU A 548 -6.38 -17.48 7.79
C GLU A 548 -5.61 -16.97 6.56
N ARG A 549 -4.30 -16.68 6.69
CA ARG A 549 -3.41 -16.21 5.61
C ARG A 549 -3.27 -17.17 4.43
N TYR A 550 -3.44 -18.46 4.66
CA TYR A 550 -3.33 -19.50 3.64
C TYR A 550 -4.60 -19.64 2.78
N ALA A 551 -5.64 -18.80 2.97
CA ALA A 551 -6.94 -18.90 2.29
C ALA A 551 -6.88 -18.84 0.75
N MET A 552 -5.88 -18.16 0.15
CA MET A 552 -5.73 -18.13 -1.32
C MET A 552 -5.34 -19.51 -1.91
N GLY A 553 -4.80 -20.42 -1.10
CA GLY A 553 -4.62 -21.83 -1.44
C GLY A 553 -5.49 -22.79 -0.62
N ALA A 554 -6.11 -22.31 0.47
CA ALA A 554 -6.92 -23.11 1.37
C ALA A 554 -8.41 -23.03 1.07
N GLU A 555 -8.95 -22.13 0.25
CA GLU A 555 -10.35 -22.30 -0.18
C GLU A 555 -10.55 -23.63 -0.94
N TYR A 556 -9.53 -24.06 -1.70
CA TYR A 556 -9.49 -25.38 -2.33
C TYR A 556 -9.42 -26.53 -1.31
N PHE A 557 -8.67 -26.37 -0.22
CA PHE A 557 -8.49 -27.41 0.81
C PHE A 557 -9.38 -27.23 2.06
N LYS A 558 -10.21 -26.20 2.12
CA LYS A 558 -11.24 -25.97 3.15
C LYS A 558 -12.41 -26.88 2.86
N ALA A 559 -12.84 -26.98 1.60
CA ALA A 559 -13.78 -27.99 1.15
C ALA A 559 -13.27 -29.41 1.45
N GLU A 560 -11.98 -29.68 1.28
CA GLU A 560 -11.41 -31.00 1.58
C GLU A 560 -11.25 -31.26 3.09
N ARG A 561 -10.88 -30.25 3.89
CA ARG A 561 -10.88 -30.34 5.37
C ARG A 561 -12.28 -30.47 5.95
N GLU A 562 -13.26 -29.77 5.41
CA GLU A 562 -14.66 -29.88 5.79
C GLU A 562 -15.24 -31.22 5.35
N ALA A 563 -14.88 -31.73 4.17
CA ALA A 563 -15.25 -33.07 3.71
C ALA A 563 -14.60 -34.18 4.56
N LYS A 564 -13.34 -34.01 4.97
CA LYS A 564 -12.67 -34.93 5.89
C LYS A 564 -13.32 -34.90 7.27
N SER A 565 -13.58 -33.72 7.81
CA SER A 565 -14.30 -33.55 9.09
C SER A 565 -15.71 -34.14 9.04
N ALA A 566 -16.42 -33.97 7.92
CA ALA A 566 -17.73 -34.58 7.68
C ALA A 566 -17.66 -36.11 7.54
N ARG A 567 -16.61 -36.66 6.90
CA ARG A 567 -16.36 -38.12 6.83
C ARG A 567 -16.05 -38.70 8.20
N ASP A 568 -15.17 -38.07 8.97
CA ASP A 568 -14.81 -38.50 10.32
C ASP A 568 -16.02 -38.43 11.27
N GLN A 569 -16.85 -37.40 11.12
CA GLN A 569 -18.10 -37.26 11.88
C GLN A 569 -19.15 -38.30 11.44
N ALA A 570 -19.25 -38.60 10.14
CA ALA A 570 -20.13 -39.65 9.63
C ALA A 570 -19.71 -41.05 10.10
N GLU A 571 -18.41 -41.30 10.23
CA GLU A 571 -17.87 -42.57 10.73
C GLU A 571 -18.12 -42.74 12.23
N LYS A 572 -17.94 -41.69 13.04
CA LYS A 572 -18.36 -41.67 14.45
C LYS A 572 -19.86 -41.90 14.61
N ASN A 573 -20.68 -41.30 13.75
CA ASN A 573 -22.12 -41.49 13.76
C ASN A 573 -22.49 -42.93 13.39
N ARG A 574 -21.81 -43.56 12.43
CA ARG A 574 -22.01 -45.00 12.09
C ARG A 574 -21.64 -45.92 13.25
N GLN A 575 -20.51 -45.67 13.92
CA GLN A 575 -20.11 -46.45 15.09
C GLN A 575 -21.13 -46.33 16.23
N SER A 576 -21.60 -45.11 16.53
CA SER A 576 -22.66 -44.87 17.51
C SER A 576 -23.98 -45.55 17.14
N THR A 577 -24.35 -45.55 15.85
CA THR A 577 -25.58 -46.21 15.36
C THR A 577 -25.46 -47.73 15.43
N ALA A 578 -24.27 -48.29 15.17
CA ALA A 578 -24.01 -49.72 15.30
C ALA A 578 -24.04 -50.17 16.78
N GLU A 579 -23.53 -49.34 17.70
CA GLU A 579 -23.64 -49.59 19.15
C GLU A 579 -25.09 -49.52 19.64
N LEU A 580 -25.88 -48.55 19.16
CA LEU A 580 -27.31 -48.43 19.44
C LEU A 580 -28.11 -49.61 18.86
N ALA A 581 -27.79 -50.08 17.65
CA ALA A 581 -28.39 -51.27 17.06
C ALA A 581 -28.03 -52.54 17.84
N ALA A 582 -26.78 -52.66 18.31
CA ALA A 582 -26.34 -53.76 19.16
C ALA A 582 -27.03 -53.75 20.53
N LEU A 583 -27.22 -52.58 21.14
CA LEU A 583 -28.00 -52.42 22.37
C LEU A 583 -29.48 -52.77 22.15
N THR A 584 -30.08 -52.29 21.06
CA THR A 584 -31.50 -52.54 20.76
C THR A 584 -31.73 -54.03 20.51
N LYS A 585 -30.80 -54.72 19.85
CA LYS A 585 -30.82 -56.19 19.71
C LYS A 585 -30.61 -56.92 21.04
N LYS A 586 -29.84 -56.36 21.98
CA LYS A 586 -29.64 -56.94 23.32
C LYS A 586 -30.87 -56.82 24.22
N TYR A 587 -31.73 -55.82 24.00
CA TYR A 587 -32.90 -55.53 24.86
C TYR A 587 -34.26 -55.73 24.17
N MET A 588 -34.30 -56.20 22.92
CA MET A 588 -35.55 -56.59 22.26
C MET A 588 -36.07 -57.96 22.78
N PRO A 589 -37.38 -58.10 23.04
CA PRO A 589 -37.96 -59.38 23.43
C PRO A 589 -37.84 -60.41 22.29
N PRO A 590 -37.73 -61.72 22.59
CA PRO A 590 -37.44 -62.76 21.58
C PRO A 590 -38.43 -62.83 20.40
N ALA A 591 -39.67 -62.38 20.61
CA ALA A 591 -40.73 -62.42 19.59
C ALA A 591 -40.59 -61.34 18.49
N ALA A 592 -39.62 -60.42 18.60
CA ALA A 592 -39.40 -59.34 17.63
C ALA A 592 -38.03 -59.41 16.92
N GLN A 593 -37.34 -60.57 17.01
CA GLN A 593 -36.03 -60.80 16.37
C GLN A 593 -36.08 -61.73 15.14
N GLU A 594 -37.24 -62.32 14.83
CA GLU A 594 -37.54 -62.92 13.51
C GLU A 594 -38.07 -61.86 12.56
#